data_AF-A0A8H5A9A5-F1
#
_entry.id   AF-A0A8H5A9A5-F1
#
_cell.length_a   1.000
_cell.length_b   1.000
_cell.length_c   1.000
_cell.angle_alpha   90.00
_cell.angle_beta   90.00
_cell.angle_gamma   90.00
#
_symmetry.space_group_name_H-M   'P 1'
#
loop_
_entity.id
_entity.type
_entity.pdbx_description
1 polymer ?
#
loop_
_entity_poly.entity_id
_entity_poly.type
_entity_poly.pdbx_seq_one_letter_code
_entity_poly.pdbx_strand_id
1 'polypeptide(L)'
;MAKPPRGSPVNLPRIQHDFSNPELRKRELETADQRRKDIKQAFKKTWRSYEKYAWGSDELKPLSLKGRDTFGGWAATICDNLDTLWIMGMKREFYKAVDFVSRMDWDIPTADGFNVFETTIRHLGGLLSAYELSGESALLAKAIELGDLLYGTFDNPEHMPPHTIKFKTLKEGLGHPEPRQSAAS
;
A
#
# COMPACT_ATOMS: atom_id res chain seq x y z
N MET A 1 -27.90 25.65 31.00
CA MET A 1 -26.83 26.42 30.34
C MET A 1 -25.83 26.87 31.38
N ALA A 2 -24.57 26.48 31.28
CA ALA A 2 -23.52 26.91 32.21
C ALA A 2 -23.21 28.40 32.00
N LYS A 3 -23.14 29.18 33.09
CA LYS A 3 -22.76 30.60 33.03
C LYS A 3 -21.24 30.70 32.82
N PRO A 4 -20.76 31.60 31.95
CA PRO A 4 -19.32 31.79 31.77
C PRO A 4 -18.66 32.31 33.06
N PRO A 5 -17.35 32.05 33.25
CA PRO A 5 -16.61 32.50 34.43
C PRO A 5 -16.66 34.02 34.57
N ARG A 6 -16.72 34.50 35.82
CA ARG A 6 -16.60 35.94 36.16
C ARG A 6 -15.20 36.21 36.73
N GLY A 7 -14.59 37.31 36.30
CA GLY A 7 -13.25 37.73 36.74
C GLY A 7 -12.28 37.91 35.56
N SER A 8 -11.11 38.47 35.84
CA SER A 8 -10.04 38.59 34.84
C SER A 8 -9.48 37.20 34.50
N PRO A 9 -9.20 36.89 33.22
CA PRO A 9 -8.60 35.63 32.81
C PRO A 9 -7.29 35.36 33.57
N VAL A 10 -7.13 34.14 34.08
CA VAL A 10 -5.85 33.71 34.64
C VAL A 10 -4.82 33.68 33.52
N ASN A 11 -3.67 34.33 33.72
CA ASN A 11 -2.59 34.29 32.76
C ASN A 11 -1.91 32.90 32.82
N LEU A 12 -2.36 31.99 31.96
CA LEU A 12 -1.81 30.64 31.86
C LEU A 12 -0.53 30.66 31.02
N PRO A 13 0.49 29.86 31.37
CA PRO A 13 1.67 29.70 30.52
C PRO A 13 1.25 29.19 29.13
N ARG A 14 1.93 29.68 28.09
CA ARG A 14 1.68 29.29 26.70
C ARG A 14 1.88 27.77 26.54
N ILE A 15 0.81 27.06 26.21
CA ILE A 15 0.83 25.61 25.94
C ILE A 15 1.17 25.35 24.46
N GLN A 16 0.80 26.26 23.55
CA GLN A 16 1.06 26.08 22.12
C GLN A 16 2.55 26.16 21.82
N HIS A 17 3.04 25.22 21.02
CA HIS A 17 4.40 25.20 20.50
C HIS A 17 4.81 26.55 19.88
N ASP A 18 6.06 26.96 20.11
CA ASP A 18 6.61 28.18 19.56
C ASP A 18 7.43 27.92 18.28
N PHE A 19 6.74 28.00 17.15
CA PHE A 19 7.34 27.85 15.82
C PHE A 19 8.30 29.00 15.44
N SER A 20 8.39 30.07 16.24
CA SER A 20 9.24 31.23 15.94
C SER A 20 10.68 31.11 16.45
N ASN A 21 10.97 30.17 17.35
CA ASN A 21 12.30 30.00 17.93
C ASN A 21 13.26 29.27 16.96
N PRO A 22 14.32 29.94 16.45
CA PRO A 22 15.20 29.35 15.45
C PRO A 22 16.02 28.16 15.96
N GLU A 23 16.44 28.17 17.22
CA GLU A 23 17.26 27.10 17.82
C GLU A 23 16.43 25.85 18.11
N LEU A 24 15.20 26.02 18.62
CA LEU A 24 14.26 24.91 18.78
C LEU A 24 13.96 24.28 17.42
N ARG A 25 13.66 25.11 16.41
CA ARG A 25 13.43 24.65 15.04
C ARG A 25 14.64 23.91 14.47
N LYS A 26 15.86 24.41 14.67
CA LYS A 26 17.09 23.76 14.22
C LYS A 26 17.25 22.38 14.85
N ARG A 27 17.11 22.27 16.18
CA ARG A 27 17.19 21.01 16.91
C ARG A 27 16.11 20.01 16.48
N GLU A 28 14.90 20.49 16.22
CA GLU A 28 13.80 19.68 15.71
C GLU A 28 14.09 19.15 14.30
N LEU A 29 14.63 19.99 13.43
CA LEU A 29 15.06 19.59 12.08
C LEU A 29 16.18 18.56 12.12
N GLU A 30 17.19 18.74 12.98
CA GLU A 30 18.26 17.75 13.18
C GLU A 30 17.71 16.41 13.69
N THR A 31 16.80 16.46 14.66
CA THR A 31 16.13 15.26 15.20
C THR A 31 15.29 14.56 14.13
N ALA A 32 14.53 15.32 13.34
CA ALA A 32 13.71 14.80 12.26
C ALA A 32 14.57 14.18 11.15
N ASP A 33 15.71 14.81 10.80
CA ASP A 33 16.64 14.26 9.82
C ASP A 33 17.26 12.94 10.30
N GLN A 34 17.65 12.86 11.56
CA GLN A 34 18.17 11.62 12.14
C GLN A 34 17.10 10.50 12.10
N ARG A 35 15.88 10.78 12.56
CA ARG A 35 14.77 9.80 12.51
C ARG A 35 14.44 9.37 11.08
N ARG A 36 14.45 10.30 10.13
CA ARG A 36 14.26 10.01 8.70
C ARG A 36 15.32 9.04 8.19
N LYS A 37 16.59 9.24 8.56
CA LYS A 37 17.68 8.31 8.21
C LYS A 37 17.45 6.94 8.82
N ASP A 38 17.09 6.88 10.10
CA ASP A 38 16.87 5.62 10.82
C ASP A 38 15.72 4.81 10.19
N ILE A 39 14.60 5.47 9.86
CA ILE A 39 13.47 4.86 9.16
C ILE A 39 13.89 4.32 7.79
N LYS A 40 14.63 5.10 7.00
CA LYS A 40 15.13 4.65 5.69
C LYS A 40 16.08 3.46 5.82
N GLN A 41 16.90 3.39 6.87
CA GLN A 41 17.77 2.24 7.10
C GLN A 41 16.98 1.00 7.52
N ALA A 42 15.97 1.15 8.38
CA ALA A 42 15.06 0.07 8.73
C ALA A 42 14.34 -0.48 7.49
N PHE A 43 13.81 0.40 6.64
CA PHE A 43 13.16 0.04 5.37
C PHE A 43 14.13 -0.68 4.43
N LYS A 44 15.35 -0.17 4.25
CA LYS A 44 16.37 -0.84 3.42
C LYS A 44 16.67 -2.25 3.91
N LYS A 45 16.72 -2.46 5.23
CA LYS A 45 16.96 -3.78 5.82
C LYS A 45 15.78 -4.73 5.55
N THR A 46 14.55 -4.27 5.70
CA THR A 46 13.35 -5.09 5.44
C THR A 46 13.21 -5.40 3.95
N TRP A 47 13.36 -4.40 3.08
CA TRP A 47 13.34 -4.56 1.62
C TRP A 47 14.37 -5.59 1.14
N ARG A 48 15.62 -5.48 1.59
CA ARG A 48 16.67 -6.46 1.24
C ARG A 48 16.35 -7.88 1.70
N SER A 49 15.71 -8.02 2.87
CA SER A 49 15.29 -9.33 3.36
C SER A 49 14.18 -9.90 2.48
N TYR A 50 13.19 -9.09 2.10
CA TYR A 50 12.13 -9.48 1.18
C TYR A 50 12.72 -9.89 -0.18
N GLU A 51 13.55 -9.04 -0.77
CA GLU A 51 14.21 -9.25 -2.05
C GLU A 51 15.05 -10.54 -2.07
N LYS A 52 15.64 -10.91 -0.94
CA LYS A 52 16.46 -12.13 -0.84
C LYS A 52 15.64 -13.41 -0.67
N TYR A 53 14.54 -13.37 0.08
CA TYR A 53 13.88 -14.59 0.59
C TYR A 53 12.44 -14.78 0.13
N ALA A 54 11.81 -13.76 -0.47
CA ALA A 54 10.40 -13.77 -0.83
C ALA A 54 10.11 -12.95 -2.10
N TRP A 55 11.11 -12.68 -2.95
CA TRP A 55 10.90 -11.91 -4.18
C TRP A 55 9.83 -12.55 -5.06
N GLY A 56 8.78 -11.79 -5.38
CA GLY A 56 7.64 -12.25 -6.16
C GLY A 56 6.52 -12.90 -5.33
N SER A 57 6.77 -13.25 -4.07
CA SER A 57 5.70 -13.64 -3.15
C SER A 57 5.02 -12.42 -2.56
N ASP A 58 3.78 -12.56 -2.10
CA ASP A 58 3.05 -11.43 -1.51
C ASP A 58 3.72 -10.89 -0.26
N GLU A 59 4.23 -11.78 0.61
CA GLU A 59 4.77 -11.44 1.91
C GLU A 59 6.03 -12.26 2.24
N LEU A 60 6.91 -11.67 3.06
CA LEU A 60 8.00 -12.40 3.71
C LEU A 60 7.56 -12.88 5.10
N LYS A 61 7.73 -14.17 5.40
CA LYS A 61 7.73 -14.70 6.77
C LYS A 61 9.11 -14.47 7.41
N PRO A 62 9.28 -13.50 8.33
CA PRO A 62 10.61 -13.04 8.74
C PRO A 62 11.38 -14.06 9.60
N LEU A 63 10.68 -14.94 10.32
CA LEU A 63 11.32 -15.96 11.15
C LEU A 63 11.79 -17.17 10.34
N SER A 64 10.97 -17.61 9.38
CA SER A 64 11.29 -18.79 8.56
C SER A 64 12.02 -18.45 7.27
N LEU A 65 12.13 -17.17 6.91
CA LEU A 65 12.73 -16.67 5.67
C LEU A 65 12.13 -17.32 4.42
N LYS A 66 10.79 -17.36 4.35
CA LYS A 66 10.03 -17.92 3.24
C LYS A 66 8.97 -16.94 2.75
N GLY A 67 8.66 -17.00 1.47
CA GLY A 67 7.50 -16.33 0.89
C GLY A 67 6.17 -16.90 1.39
N ARG A 68 5.12 -16.09 1.32
CA ARG A 68 3.72 -16.48 1.50
C ARG A 68 2.84 -15.66 0.56
N ASP A 69 1.87 -16.32 -0.06
CA ASP A 69 0.91 -15.68 -0.95
C ASP A 69 -0.46 -15.62 -0.25
N THR A 70 -0.78 -14.44 0.27
CA THR A 70 -2.02 -14.16 1.02
C THR A 70 -2.99 -13.30 0.21
N PHE A 71 -2.50 -12.62 -0.83
CA PHE A 71 -3.18 -11.57 -1.58
C PHE A 71 -3.22 -11.87 -3.08
N GLY A 72 -3.49 -13.12 -3.43
CA GLY A 72 -3.60 -13.56 -4.83
C GLY A 72 -2.29 -14.05 -5.45
N GLY A 73 -1.16 -13.89 -4.76
CA GLY A 73 0.14 -14.33 -5.29
C GLY A 73 0.73 -13.40 -6.32
N TRP A 74 0.45 -12.10 -6.17
CA TRP A 74 0.81 -11.06 -7.11
C TRP A 74 1.83 -10.08 -6.54
N ALA A 75 2.75 -10.61 -5.74
CA ALA A 75 3.84 -9.86 -5.15
C ALA A 75 3.36 -8.58 -4.45
N ALA A 76 2.33 -8.68 -3.60
CA ALA A 76 1.74 -7.55 -2.89
C ALA A 76 2.79 -6.62 -2.26
N THR A 77 3.84 -7.16 -1.61
CA THR A 77 4.93 -6.33 -1.06
C THR A 77 5.67 -5.51 -2.12
N ILE A 78 5.85 -6.01 -3.35
CA ILE A 78 6.46 -5.21 -4.43
C ILE A 78 5.54 -4.05 -4.80
N CYS A 79 4.27 -4.34 -5.09
CA CYS A 79 3.29 -3.33 -5.50
C CYS A 79 3.07 -2.25 -4.43
N ASP A 80 2.84 -2.65 -3.17
CA ASP A 80 2.62 -1.75 -2.02
C ASP A 80 3.80 -0.81 -1.75
N ASN A 81 5.02 -1.16 -2.19
CA ASN A 81 6.22 -0.40 -1.84
C ASN A 81 6.81 0.41 -3.00
N LEU A 82 6.23 0.37 -4.19
CA LEU A 82 6.73 1.12 -5.35
C LEU A 82 6.83 2.63 -5.05
N ASP A 83 5.78 3.24 -4.51
CA ASP A 83 5.77 4.65 -4.16
C ASP A 83 6.74 4.97 -3.01
N THR A 84 6.86 4.09 -2.03
CA THR A 84 7.73 4.26 -0.87
C THR A 84 9.19 4.20 -1.30
N LEU A 85 9.55 3.29 -2.20
CA LEU A 85 10.87 3.25 -2.83
C LEU A 85 11.16 4.56 -3.56
N TRP A 86 10.18 5.09 -4.28
CA TRP A 86 10.31 6.36 -5.00
C TRP A 86 10.52 7.55 -4.04
N ILE A 87 9.67 7.70 -3.03
CA ILE A 87 9.68 8.77 -2.01
C ILE A 87 10.98 8.72 -1.20
N MET A 88 11.45 7.52 -0.83
CA MET A 88 12.72 7.36 -0.12
C MET A 88 13.94 7.55 -1.03
N GLY A 89 13.77 7.77 -2.34
CA GLY A 89 14.88 7.93 -3.29
C GLY A 89 15.67 6.65 -3.52
N MET A 90 15.07 5.48 -3.31
CA MET A 90 15.64 4.16 -3.58
C MET A 90 15.37 3.75 -5.04
N LYS A 91 15.86 4.57 -5.97
CA LYS A 91 15.50 4.48 -7.40
C LYS A 91 15.94 3.16 -8.06
N ARG A 92 17.09 2.61 -7.65
CA ARG A 92 17.58 1.33 -8.19
C ARG A 92 16.63 0.19 -7.82
N GLU A 93 16.24 0.13 -6.56
CA GLU A 93 15.29 -0.85 -6.05
C GLU A 93 13.89 -0.65 -6.68
N PHE A 94 13.46 0.61 -6.85
CA PHE A 94 12.25 0.96 -7.58
C PHE A 94 12.25 0.41 -9.01
N TYR A 95 13.26 0.71 -9.83
CA TYR A 95 13.27 0.24 -11.23
C TYR A 95 13.36 -1.28 -11.35
N LYS A 96 14.02 -1.96 -10.39
CA LYS A 96 13.97 -3.42 -10.31
C LYS A 96 12.55 -3.95 -10.05
N ALA A 97 11.81 -3.28 -9.16
CA ALA A 97 10.42 -3.61 -8.88
C ALA A 97 9.51 -3.32 -10.09
N VAL A 98 9.68 -2.19 -10.77
CA VAL A 98 8.94 -1.85 -12.00
C VAL A 98 9.19 -2.89 -13.10
N ASP A 99 10.45 -3.29 -13.34
CA ASP A 99 10.76 -4.33 -14.33
C ASP A 99 10.04 -5.64 -14.02
N PHE A 100 10.00 -6.06 -12.75
CA PHE A 100 9.26 -7.25 -12.33
C PHE A 100 7.75 -7.10 -12.58
N VAL A 101 7.14 -6.01 -12.10
CA VAL A 101 5.70 -5.73 -12.22
C VAL A 101 5.26 -5.63 -13.68
N SER A 102 6.07 -5.01 -14.53
CA SER A 102 5.77 -4.85 -15.97
C SER A 102 5.64 -6.18 -16.72
N ARG A 103 6.20 -7.26 -16.17
CA ARG A 103 6.18 -8.61 -16.76
C ARG A 103 5.18 -9.54 -16.07
N MET A 104 4.55 -9.09 -14.99
CA MET A 104 3.54 -9.90 -14.29
C MET A 104 2.31 -10.09 -15.18
N ASP A 105 1.63 -11.22 -15.01
CA ASP A 105 0.37 -11.52 -15.65
C ASP A 105 -0.70 -11.68 -14.58
N TRP A 106 -1.73 -10.83 -14.62
CA TRP A 106 -2.83 -10.88 -13.65
C TRP A 106 -3.77 -12.08 -13.93
N ASP A 107 -3.67 -12.77 -15.06
CA ASP A 107 -4.48 -13.95 -15.36
C ASP A 107 -3.89 -15.26 -14.82
N ILE A 108 -2.67 -15.22 -14.26
CA ILE A 108 -1.91 -16.36 -13.73
C ILE A 108 -1.62 -16.15 -12.24
N PRO A 109 -2.61 -16.36 -11.37
CA PRO A 109 -2.40 -16.27 -9.92
C PRO A 109 -1.63 -17.50 -9.40
N THR A 110 -0.90 -17.34 -8.30
CA THR A 110 -0.37 -18.50 -7.54
C THR A 110 -1.35 -18.97 -6.46
N ALA A 111 -2.44 -18.24 -6.23
CA ALA A 111 -3.52 -18.58 -5.32
C ALA A 111 -4.85 -18.83 -6.05
N ASP A 112 -5.77 -19.58 -5.41
CA ASP A 112 -7.07 -19.96 -6.01
C ASP A 112 -8.04 -18.77 -6.23
N GLY A 113 -7.77 -17.62 -5.59
CA GLY A 113 -8.63 -16.44 -5.62
C GLY A 113 -7.94 -15.23 -5.00
N PHE A 114 -8.64 -14.09 -5.05
CA PHE A 114 -8.17 -12.84 -4.49
C PHE A 114 -9.31 -12.07 -3.81
N ASN A 115 -8.93 -11.19 -2.88
CA ASN A 115 -9.85 -10.29 -2.22
C ASN A 115 -9.94 -8.99 -3.03
N VAL A 116 -11.13 -8.63 -3.48
CA VAL A 116 -11.33 -7.48 -4.40
C VAL A 116 -10.94 -6.17 -3.72
N PHE A 117 -11.29 -5.99 -2.45
CA PHE A 117 -10.95 -4.80 -1.67
C PHE A 117 -9.44 -4.67 -1.45
N GLU A 118 -8.79 -5.73 -0.95
CA GLU A 118 -7.34 -5.73 -0.70
C GLU A 118 -6.55 -5.53 -2.00
N THR A 119 -6.93 -6.20 -3.10
CA THR A 119 -6.29 -6.00 -4.40
C THR A 119 -6.45 -4.57 -4.90
N THR A 120 -7.61 -3.95 -4.69
CA THR A 120 -7.87 -2.55 -5.07
C THR A 120 -6.96 -1.59 -4.30
N ILE A 121 -6.92 -1.68 -2.97
CA ILE A 121 -6.18 -0.70 -2.16
C ILE A 121 -4.66 -0.91 -2.23
N ARG A 122 -4.19 -2.16 -2.40
CA ARG A 122 -2.76 -2.50 -2.43
C ARG A 122 -2.15 -2.40 -3.81
N HIS A 123 -2.65 -3.24 -4.72
CA HIS A 123 -2.05 -3.39 -6.04
C HIS A 123 -2.44 -2.22 -6.93
N LEU A 124 -3.74 -2.00 -7.15
CA LEU A 124 -4.18 -0.89 -8.00
C LEU A 124 -3.76 0.47 -7.41
N GLY A 125 -3.96 0.67 -6.11
CA GLY A 125 -3.50 1.86 -5.39
C GLY A 125 -1.99 2.10 -5.52
N GLY A 126 -1.16 1.07 -5.25
CA GLY A 126 0.30 1.17 -5.31
C GLY A 126 0.84 1.41 -6.72
N LEU A 127 0.23 0.81 -7.75
CA LEU A 127 0.59 1.07 -9.15
C LEU A 127 0.29 2.52 -9.55
N LEU A 128 -0.90 3.02 -9.23
CA LEU A 128 -1.32 4.37 -9.56
C LEU A 128 -0.52 5.42 -8.78
N SER A 129 -0.30 5.24 -7.48
CA SER A 129 0.49 6.17 -6.67
C SER A 129 1.93 6.27 -7.18
N ALA A 130 2.54 5.13 -7.51
CA ALA A 130 3.87 5.08 -8.07
C ALA A 130 3.94 5.70 -9.47
N TYR A 131 2.95 5.47 -10.32
CA TYR A 131 2.85 6.13 -11.63
C TYR A 131 2.78 7.64 -11.49
N GLU A 132 1.86 8.18 -10.68
CA GLU A 132 1.71 9.62 -10.46
C GLU A 132 3.00 10.29 -9.95
N LEU A 133 3.75 9.60 -9.09
CA LEU A 133 5.01 10.11 -8.54
C LEU A 133 6.19 10.01 -9.51
N SER A 134 6.21 9.01 -10.39
CA SER A 134 7.39 8.65 -11.20
C SER A 134 7.28 8.95 -12.69
N GLY A 135 6.07 8.95 -13.24
CA GLY A 135 5.80 9.00 -14.67
C GLY A 135 6.03 7.68 -15.42
N GLU A 136 6.30 6.57 -14.73
CA GLU A 136 6.58 5.28 -15.37
C GLU A 136 5.32 4.66 -16.00
N SER A 137 5.16 4.81 -17.32
CA SER A 137 3.97 4.39 -18.06
C SER A 137 3.67 2.89 -17.97
N ALA A 138 4.69 2.05 -17.73
CA ALA A 138 4.49 0.62 -17.51
C ALA A 138 3.59 0.34 -16.31
N LEU A 139 3.67 1.15 -15.25
CA LEU A 139 2.83 1.01 -14.07
C LEU A 139 1.37 1.36 -14.37
N LEU A 140 1.14 2.41 -15.17
CA LEU A 140 -0.20 2.76 -15.62
C LEU A 140 -0.82 1.66 -16.50
N ALA A 141 -0.06 1.11 -17.44
CA ALA A 141 -0.52 -0.01 -18.27
C ALA A 141 -0.96 -1.20 -17.40
N LYS A 142 -0.11 -1.60 -16.44
CA LYS A 142 -0.45 -2.69 -15.50
C LYS A 142 -1.62 -2.36 -14.59
N ALA A 143 -1.80 -1.09 -14.20
CA ALA A 143 -2.95 -0.63 -13.42
C ALA A 143 -4.26 -0.71 -14.22
N ILE A 144 -4.25 -0.37 -15.51
CA ILE A 144 -5.41 -0.50 -16.40
C ILE A 144 -5.80 -1.97 -16.53
N GLU A 145 -4.84 -2.86 -16.82
CA GLU A 145 -5.10 -4.30 -16.91
C GLU A 145 -5.72 -4.87 -15.62
N LEU A 146 -5.19 -4.47 -14.45
CA LEU A 146 -5.75 -4.89 -13.17
C LEU A 146 -7.13 -4.27 -12.92
N GLY A 147 -7.34 -3.01 -13.33
CA GLY A 147 -8.60 -2.30 -13.23
C GLY A 147 -9.71 -2.99 -14.04
N ASP A 148 -9.41 -3.44 -15.25
CA ASP A 148 -10.33 -4.21 -16.09
C ASP A 148 -10.71 -5.55 -15.44
N LEU A 149 -9.73 -6.26 -14.87
CA LEU A 149 -9.96 -7.49 -14.11
C LEU A 149 -10.87 -7.25 -12.91
N LEU A 150 -10.61 -6.18 -12.13
CA LEU A 150 -11.45 -5.80 -10.99
C LEU A 150 -12.85 -5.37 -11.43
N TYR A 151 -12.97 -4.67 -12.55
CA TYR A 151 -14.26 -4.27 -13.12
C TYR A 151 -15.11 -5.48 -13.48
N GLY A 152 -14.49 -6.55 -14.02
CA GLY A 152 -15.17 -7.83 -14.28
C GLY A 152 -15.81 -8.45 -13.05
N THR A 153 -15.38 -8.12 -11.83
CA THR A 153 -16.01 -8.63 -10.59
C THR A 153 -17.38 -8.02 -10.32
N PHE A 154 -17.72 -6.90 -10.96
CA PHE A 154 -19.05 -6.27 -10.91
C PHE A 154 -20.00 -6.86 -11.95
N ASP A 155 -19.50 -7.67 -12.89
CA ASP A 155 -20.32 -8.34 -13.92
C ASP A 155 -21.02 -9.57 -13.34
N ASN A 156 -21.97 -9.31 -12.46
CA ASN A 156 -22.89 -10.29 -11.87
C ASN A 156 -24.30 -9.69 -11.79
N PRO A 157 -25.35 -10.51 -11.59
CA PRO A 157 -26.74 -10.03 -11.54
C PRO A 157 -27.01 -8.95 -10.49
N GLU A 158 -26.22 -8.93 -9.42
CA GLU A 158 -26.31 -7.96 -8.32
C GLU A 158 -25.58 -6.64 -8.61
N HIS A 159 -24.74 -6.59 -9.66
CA HIS A 159 -23.85 -5.48 -10.01
C HIS A 159 -22.95 -5.01 -8.85
N MET A 160 -22.62 -5.93 -7.94
CA MET A 160 -21.83 -5.66 -6.74
C MET A 160 -20.72 -6.70 -6.59
N PRO A 161 -19.47 -6.29 -6.33
CA PRO A 161 -18.36 -7.23 -6.31
C PRO A 161 -18.40 -8.07 -5.04
N PRO A 162 -18.12 -9.38 -5.13
CA PRO A 162 -17.90 -10.18 -3.94
C PRO A 162 -16.62 -9.74 -3.20
N HIS A 163 -16.59 -9.93 -1.88
CA HIS A 163 -15.39 -9.70 -1.07
C HIS A 163 -14.18 -10.51 -1.56
N THR A 164 -14.39 -11.80 -1.84
CA THR A 164 -13.37 -12.71 -2.37
C THR A 164 -13.93 -13.43 -3.58
N ILE A 165 -13.15 -13.52 -4.66
CA ILE A 165 -13.52 -14.26 -5.86
C ILE A 165 -12.44 -15.28 -6.21
N LYS A 166 -12.87 -16.49 -6.60
CA LYS A 166 -11.99 -17.51 -7.16
C LYS A 166 -11.75 -17.21 -8.63
N PHE A 167 -10.52 -17.38 -9.12
CA PHE A 167 -10.19 -17.07 -10.50
C PHE A 167 -10.98 -17.87 -11.52
N LYS A 168 -11.18 -19.17 -11.26
CA LYS A 168 -12.00 -20.01 -12.12
C LYS A 168 -13.41 -19.43 -12.27
N THR A 169 -14.00 -19.01 -11.15
CA THR A 169 -15.33 -18.42 -11.09
C THR A 169 -15.40 -17.07 -11.81
N LEU A 170 -14.36 -16.24 -11.70
CA LEU A 170 -14.25 -14.98 -12.45
C LEU A 170 -14.21 -15.23 -13.96
N LYS A 171 -13.39 -16.18 -14.43
CA LYS A 171 -13.28 -16.52 -15.86
C LYS A 171 -14.58 -17.09 -16.44
N GLU A 172 -15.42 -17.68 -15.60
CA GLU A 172 -16.73 -18.24 -15.99
C GLU A 172 -17.88 -17.22 -15.87
N GLY A 173 -17.64 -16.02 -15.32
CA GLY A 173 -18.68 -15.00 -15.11
C GLY A 173 -19.67 -15.36 -13.98
N LEU A 174 -19.27 -16.20 -13.03
CA LEU A 174 -20.14 -16.77 -11.98
C LEU A 174 -19.86 -16.20 -10.58
N GLY A 175 -19.20 -15.04 -10.50
CA GLY A 175 -18.76 -14.43 -9.25
C GLY A 175 -19.89 -13.72 -8.52
N HIS A 176 -20.60 -14.40 -7.64
CA HIS A 176 -21.70 -13.81 -6.87
C HIS A 176 -21.25 -13.33 -5.48
N PRO A 177 -21.74 -12.16 -5.00
CA PRO A 177 -21.57 -11.75 -3.60
C PRO A 177 -22.25 -12.73 -2.64
N GLU A 178 -21.59 -13.08 -1.53
CA GLU A 178 -22.21 -13.94 -0.52
C GLU A 178 -23.29 -13.19 0.28
N PRO A 179 -24.37 -13.87 0.74
CA PRO A 179 -25.48 -13.23 1.46
C PRO A 179 -25.08 -12.51 2.77
N ARG A 180 -23.90 -12.83 3.32
CA ARG A 180 -23.32 -12.18 4.51
C ARG A 180 -21.84 -11.89 4.27
N GLN A 181 -21.54 -10.71 3.74
CA GLN A 181 -20.18 -10.18 3.70
C GLN A 181 -20.09 -8.98 4.64
N SER A 182 -19.28 -9.11 5.71
CA SER A 182 -18.82 -7.94 6.46
C SER A 182 -17.73 -7.30 5.63
N ALA A 183 -17.94 -6.08 5.16
CA ALA A 183 -17.01 -5.35 4.28
C ALA A 183 -15.69 -4.91 4.96
N ALA A 184 -15.38 -5.46 6.14
CA ALA A 184 -14.17 -5.21 6.90
C ALA A 184 -13.97 -6.37 7.89
N SER A 185 -12.98 -7.21 7.64
CA SER A 185 -12.38 -8.11 8.63
C SER A 185 -10.97 -8.47 8.21
#